data_AF-A0A3Q9RMW7-F1
#
_entry.id   AF-A0A3Q9RMW7-F1
#
_cell.length_a   1.000
_cell.length_b   1.000
_cell.length_c   1.000
_cell.angle_alpha   90.00
_cell.angle_beta   90.00
_cell.angle_gamma   90.00
#
_symmetry.space_group_name_H-M   'P 1'
#
loop_
_entity.id
_entity.type
_entity.pdbx_description
1 polymer ?
#
loop_
_entity_poly.entity_id
_entity_poly.type
_entity_poly.pdbx_seq_one_letter_code
_entity_poly.pdbx_strand_id
1 'polypeptide(L)' 'MWFMFVIATLELTGVLGLLAAFWVQRMLIFAAVLFAILMIGAIHAHLFRAKHSPLMAINAVIMLLLSIILIIA' A
#
# COMPACT_ATOMS: atom_id res chain seq x y z
N MET A 1 -12.68 -11.06 9.02
CA MET A 1 -11.36 -11.44 9.58
C MET A 1 -10.42 -12.00 8.51
N TRP A 2 -10.79 -13.03 7.75
CA TRP A 2 -9.92 -13.61 6.71
C TRP A 2 -9.29 -12.59 5.75
N PHE A 3 -10.10 -11.67 5.19
CA PHE A 3 -9.59 -10.64 4.28
C PHE A 3 -8.55 -9.70 4.92
N MET A 4 -8.68 -9.42 6.22
CA MET A 4 -7.71 -8.60 6.95
C MET A 4 -6.35 -9.29 7.08
N PHE A 5 -6.34 -10.61 7.31
CA PHE A 5 -5.10 -11.40 7.32
C PHE A 5 -4.42 -11.43 5.95
N VAL A 6 -5.20 -11.51 4.87
CA VAL A 6 -4.67 -11.45 3.51
C VAL A 6 -4.01 -10.09 3.25
N ILE A 7 -4.70 -8.99 3.55
CA ILE A 7 -4.13 -7.63 3.41
C ILE A 7 -2.87 -7.49 4.25
N ALA A 8 -2.90 -7.86 5.53
CA ALA A 8 -1.73 -7.77 6.41
C ALA A 8 -0.53 -8.59 5.91
N THR A 9 -0.78 -9.77 5.34
CA THR A 9 0.28 -10.62 4.77
C THR A 9 0.89 -9.98 3.51
N LEU A 10 0.05 -9.38 2.66
CA LEU A 10 0.49 -8.66 1.47
C LEU A 10 1.28 -7.39 1.85
N GLU A 11 0.83 -6.63 2.84
CA GLU A 11 1.57 -5.49 3.38
C GLU A 11 2.94 -5.91 3.93
N LEU A 12 3.00 -6.99 4.69
CA LEU A 12 4.26 -7.55 5.19
C LEU A 12 5.18 -7.95 4.04
N THR A 13 4.64 -8.58 3.00
CA THR A 13 5.40 -8.91 1.78
C THR A 13 5.95 -7.65 1.10
N GLY A 14 5.16 -6.58 1.01
CA GLY A 14 5.61 -5.29 0.50
C GLY A 14 6.74 -4.68 1.34
N VAL A 15 6.66 -4.75 2.67
CA VAL A 15 7.72 -4.28 3.58
C VAL A 15 9.00 -5.08 3.37
N LEU A 16 8.92 -6.40 3.29
CA LEU A 16 10.08 -7.25 2.97
C LEU A 16 10.67 -6.90 1.60
N GLY A 17 9.83 -6.58 0.61
CA GLY A 17 10.26 -6.10 -0.70
C GLY A 17 11.01 -4.77 -0.63
N LEU A 18 10.53 -3.80 0.16
CA LEU A 18 11.24 -2.54 0.41
C LEU A 18 12.60 -2.76 1.08
N LEU A 19 12.66 -3.66 2.07
CA LEU A 19 13.93 -4.00 2.72
C LEU A 19 14.88 -4.68 1.75
N ALA A 20 14.40 -5.62 0.94
CA ALA A 20 15.21 -6.26 -0.11
C ALA A 20 15.72 -5.27 -1.17
N ALA A 21 15.01 -4.15 -1.39
CA ALA A 21 15.37 -3.14 -2.37
C ALA A 21 16.70 -2.43 -2.06
N PHE A 22 17.16 -2.44 -0.81
CA PHE A 22 18.49 -1.93 -0.45
C PHE A 22 19.62 -2.74 -1.10
N TRP A 23 19.40 -4.03 -1.40
CA TRP A 23 20.35 -4.88 -2.11
C TRP A 23 20.02 -4.99 -3.60
N VAL A 24 18.74 -5.10 -3.93
CA VAL A 24 18.26 -5.29 -5.30
C VAL A 24 17.22 -4.22 -5.63
N GLN A 25 17.68 -3.09 -6.16
CA GLN A 25 16.84 -1.92 -6.43
C GLN A 25 15.56 -2.23 -7.23
N ARG A 26 15.58 -3.25 -8.09
CA ARG A 26 14.40 -3.70 -8.87
C ARG A 26 13.22 -4.13 -7.97
N MET A 27 13.48 -4.56 -6.73
CA MET A 27 12.45 -4.91 -5.75
C MET A 27 11.64 -3.71 -5.27
N LEU A 28 12.19 -2.50 -5.38
CA LEU A 28 11.50 -1.25 -5.02
C LEU A 28 10.22 -1.07 -5.83
N ILE A 29 10.31 -1.26 -7.15
CA ILE A 29 9.16 -1.09 -8.06
C ILE A 29 8.07 -2.12 -7.74
N PHE A 30 8.44 -3.39 -7.51
CA PHE A 30 7.48 -4.43 -7.16
C PHE A 30 6.77 -4.15 -5.83
N ALA A 31 7.51 -3.70 -4.81
CA ALA A 31 6.94 -3.33 -3.53
C ALA A 31 6.02 -2.10 -3.64
N ALA A 32 6.44 -1.08 -4.39
CA ALA A 32 5.67 0.14 -4.61
C ALA A 32 4.36 -0.15 -5.37
N VAL A 33 4.39 -0.99 -6.41
CA VAL A 33 3.18 -1.42 -7.13
C VAL A 33 2.23 -2.17 -6.20
N LEU A 34 2.75 -3.09 -5.39
CA LEU A 34 1.93 -3.83 -4.42
C LEU A 34 1.24 -2.88 -3.43
N PHE A 35 1.99 -1.94 -2.85
CA PHE A 35 1.40 -0.94 -1.94
C PHE A 35 0.39 -0.03 -2.64
N ALA A 36 0.64 0.39 -3.87
CA ALA A 36 -0.32 1.21 -4.62
C ALA A 36 -1.68 0.48 -4.77
N ILE A 37 -1.66 -0.81 -5.12
CA ILE A 37 -2.89 -1.62 -5.25
C ILE A 37 -3.61 -1.73 -3.89
N LEU A 38 -2.87 -2.03 -2.82
CA LEU A 38 -3.44 -2.15 -1.47
C LEU A 38 -4.05 -0.83 -0.98
N MET A 39 -3.38 0.30 -1.21
CA MET A 39 -3.86 1.62 -0.80
C MET A 39 -5.10 2.05 -1.59
N ILE A 40 -5.20 1.74 -2.89
CA ILE A 40 -6.44 1.97 -3.66
C ILE A 40 -7.61 1.18 -3.04
N GLY A 41 -7.37 -0.09 -2.69
CA GLY A 41 -8.35 -0.93 -2.01
C GLY A 41 -8.75 -0.37 -0.64
N ALA A 42 -7.78 0.14 0.13
CA ALA A 42 -8.01 0.76 1.42
C ALA A 42 -8.83 2.05 1.31
N ILE A 43 -8.52 2.93 0.34
CA ILE A 43 -9.28 4.15 0.06
C ILE A 43 -10.72 3.80 -0.31
N HIS A 44 -10.91 2.83 -1.21
CA HIS A 44 -12.24 2.37 -1.59
C HIS A 44 -13.02 1.82 -0.40
N ALA A 45 -12.40 1.01 0.45
CA ALA A 45 -13.03 0.49 1.66
C ALA A 45 -13.43 1.60 2.66
N HIS A 46 -12.57 2.60 2.88
CA HIS A 46 -12.86 3.69 3.80
C HIS A 46 -13.99 4.61 3.29
N LEU A 47 -14.00 4.95 1.99
CA LEU A 47 -15.00 5.83 1.40
C LEU A 47 -16.37 5.15 1.22
N PHE A 48 -16.38 3.88 0.77
CA PHE A 48 -17.61 3.21 0.35
C PHE A 48 -18.26 2.36 1.45
N ARG A 49 -17.45 1.74 2.32
CA ARG A 49 -17.96 0.74 3.28
C ARG A 49 -18.21 1.31 4.68
N ALA A 50 -17.43 2.29 5.10
CA ALA A 50 -17.33 2.64 6.52
C ALA A 50 -18.09 3.92 6.92
N LYS A 51 -18.35 4.87 6.01
CA LYS A 51 -18.80 6.25 6.35
C LYS A 51 -17.97 6.90 7.49
N HIS A 52 -16.78 6.37 7.78
CA HIS A 52 -15.88 6.90 8.80
C HIS A 52 -15.24 8.19 8.28
N SER A 53 -14.80 9.03 9.22
CA SER A 53 -14.19 10.33 8.90
C SER A 53 -13.13 10.20 7.80
N PRO A 54 -13.18 11.03 6.73
CA PRO A 54 -12.19 11.04 5.64
C PRO A 54 -10.73 11.17 6.11
N LEU A 55 -10.53 11.60 7.36
CA LEU A 55 -9.22 11.74 8.00
C LEU A 55 -8.44 10.41 8.06
N MET A 56 -9.10 9.25 8.17
CA MET A 56 -8.38 7.95 8.12
C MET A 56 -7.91 7.59 6.71
N ALA A 57 -8.59 8.07 5.66
CA ALA A 57 -8.20 7.83 4.28
C ALA A 57 -6.97 8.64 3.86
N ILE A 58 -6.66 9.75 4.54
CA ILE A 58 -5.49 10.60 4.26
C ILE A 58 -4.19 9.78 4.27
N ASN A 59 -4.00 8.92 5.27
CA ASN A 59 -2.77 8.12 5.37
C ASN A 59 -2.63 7.18 4.15
N ALA A 60 -3.73 6.55 3.73
CA ALA A 60 -3.73 5.69 2.55
C ALA A 60 -3.46 6.49 1.26
N VAL A 61 -4.01 7.71 1.14
CA VAL A 61 -3.75 8.61 0.01
C VAL A 61 -2.28 9.04 -0.04
N ILE A 62 -1.67 9.40 1.10
CA ILE A 62 -0.26 9.78 1.17
C ILE A 62 0.63 8.60 0.76
N MET A 63 0.37 7.40 1.30
CA MET A 63 1.14 6.20 0.95
C MET A 63 0.98 5.80 -0.52
N LEU A 64 -0.20 6.03 -1.11
CA LEU A 64 -0.42 5.84 -2.54
C LEU A 64 0.42 6.82 -3.36
N LEU A 65 0.45 8.10 -2.99
CA LEU A 65 1.28 9.11 -3.68
C LEU A 65 2.76 8.75 -3.61
N LEU A 66 3.26 8.37 -2.43
CA LEU A 66 4.65 7.93 -2.26
C LEU A 66 4.95 6.70 -3.14
N SER A 67 4.03 5.73 -3.19
CA SER A 67 4.18 4.55 -4.04
C SER A 67 4.25 4.92 -5.53
N ILE A 68 3.41 5.85 -5.99
CA ILE A 68 3.43 6.35 -7.37
C ILE A 68 4.75 7.05 -7.69
N ILE A 69 5.24 7.90 -6.77
CA ILE A 69 6.53 8.57 -6.93
C ILE A 69 7.65 7.53 -7.09
N LEU A 70 7.68 6.49 -6.25
CA LEU A 70 8.68 5.43 -6.31
C LEU A 70 8.59 4.56 -7.58
N ILE A 71 7.43 4.52 -8.25
CA ILE A 71 7.27 3.80 -9.53
C ILE A 71 7.81 4.63 -10.70
N ILE A 72 7.71 5.95 -10.62
CA ILE A 72 8.06 6.87 -11.72
C ILE A 72 9.52 7.35 -11.61
N ALA A 73 10.05 7.48 -10.39
CA ALA A 73 11.42 7.92 -10.10
C ALA A 73 12.46 6.86 -10.50
#